data_AF-G9ABC0-F1
#
_entry.id   AF-G9ABC0-F1
#
_cell.length_a   1.000
_cell.length_b   1.000
_cell.length_c   1.000
_cell.angle_alpha   90.00
_cell.angle_beta   90.00
_cell.angle_gamma   90.00
#
_symmetry.space_group_name_H-M   'P 1'
#
loop_
_entity.id
_entity.type
_entity.pdbx_description
1 polymer ?
#
loop_
_entity_poly.entity_id
_entity_poly.type
_entity_poly.pdbx_seq_one_letter_code
_entity_poly.pdbx_strand_id
1 'polypeptide(L)' 'MAPSPAGLPLSPIRGGQAMTCHANPDNEIIIIGAQWAADQPQPTQSIVQELMARFGLSNIEAVEAAAMAERFKICRKAFG' A
#
# COMPACT_ATOMS: atom_id res chain seq x y z
N MET A 1 37.64 -23.17 -26.97
CA MET A 1 36.94 -21.91 -27.31
C MET A 1 35.45 -22.20 -27.39
N ALA A 2 34.77 -22.08 -26.25
CA ALA A 2 33.33 -21.87 -26.05
C ALA A 2 33.13 -21.60 -24.53
N PRO A 3 32.73 -20.40 -24.08
CA PRO A 3 32.50 -20.14 -22.66
C PRO A 3 31.00 -20.03 -22.30
N SER A 4 30.66 -20.57 -21.12
CA SER A 4 29.47 -20.30 -20.27
C SER A 4 28.13 -20.96 -20.65
N PRO A 5 27.37 -21.42 -19.64
CA PRO A 5 26.41 -20.51 -19.01
C PRO A 5 26.52 -20.38 -17.49
N ALA A 6 26.27 -19.16 -17.05
CA ALA A 6 26.24 -18.64 -15.70
C ALA A 6 25.38 -19.47 -14.72
N GLY A 7 26.01 -19.95 -13.64
CA GLY A 7 25.32 -20.30 -12.40
C GLY A 7 24.98 -19.01 -11.66
N LEU A 8 23.73 -18.59 -11.73
CA LEU A 8 23.20 -17.41 -11.05
C LEU A 8 23.20 -17.58 -9.51
N PRO A 9 23.30 -16.46 -8.77
CA PRO A 9 23.49 -16.43 -7.32
C PRO A 9 22.20 -16.41 -6.49
N LEU A 10 22.31 -16.96 -5.28
CA LEU A 10 21.71 -16.53 -3.99
C LEU A 10 20.31 -15.89 -3.99
N SER A 11 19.34 -16.66 -3.44
CA SER A 11 18.16 -16.26 -2.64
C SER A 11 17.09 -15.34 -3.26
N PRO A 12 15.83 -15.51 -2.81
CA PRO A 12 15.26 -14.45 -1.99
C PRO A 12 14.64 -14.97 -0.70
N ILE A 13 15.15 -14.45 0.42
CA ILE A 13 14.42 -14.26 1.66
C ILE A 13 13.35 -13.18 1.37
N ARG A 14 12.09 -13.54 1.11
CA ARG A 14 10.93 -12.69 1.45
C ARG A 14 9.62 -13.34 1.08
N GLY A 15 8.75 -13.47 2.07
CA GLY A 15 7.33 -13.72 1.83
C GLY A 15 6.63 -14.30 3.04
N GLY A 16 6.78 -13.65 4.21
CA GLY A 16 5.77 -13.80 5.25
C GLY A 16 4.46 -13.24 4.71
N GLN A 17 3.69 -14.09 4.04
CA GLN A 17 2.30 -13.80 3.70
C GLN A 17 1.54 -13.90 5.02
N ALA A 18 1.47 -12.77 5.73
CA ALA A 18 0.55 -12.63 6.83
C ALA A 18 -0.84 -12.94 6.29
N MET A 19 -1.42 -14.02 6.81
CA MET A 19 -2.82 -14.37 6.66
C MET A 19 -3.66 -13.19 7.15
N THR A 20 -4.07 -12.29 6.27
CA THR A 20 -5.18 -11.40 6.56
C THR A 20 -6.46 -12.17 6.26
N CYS A 21 -7.11 -12.56 7.35
CA CYS A 21 -8.40 -13.23 7.38
C CYS A 21 -9.45 -12.37 6.67
N HIS A 22 -10.08 -12.98 5.65
CA HIS A 22 -11.39 -12.65 5.06
C HIS A 22 -11.98 -11.29 5.48
N ALA A 23 -11.77 -10.25 4.68
CA ALA A 23 -12.59 -9.06 4.74
C ALA A 23 -12.79 -8.52 3.33
N ASN A 24 -14.02 -8.09 3.06
CA ASN A 24 -14.56 -7.62 1.78
C ASN A 24 -13.50 -6.98 0.86
N PRO A 25 -13.32 -7.47 -0.38
CA PRO A 25 -12.21 -7.08 -1.25
C PRO A 25 -12.15 -5.58 -1.57
N ASP A 26 -13.30 -4.88 -1.57
CA ASP A 26 -13.32 -3.44 -1.80
C ASP A 26 -12.82 -2.66 -0.57
N ASN A 27 -13.16 -3.14 0.63
CA ASN A 27 -12.78 -2.49 1.89
C ASN A 27 -11.31 -2.75 2.26
N GLU A 28 -10.76 -3.92 1.91
CA GLU A 28 -9.34 -4.19 2.18
C GLU A 28 -8.43 -3.26 1.36
N ILE A 29 -8.78 -2.99 0.10
CA ILE A 29 -7.97 -2.14 -0.80
C ILE A 29 -8.01 -0.68 -0.31
N ILE A 30 -9.16 -0.21 0.18
CA ILE A 30 -9.30 1.11 0.82
C ILE A 30 -8.42 1.19 2.07
N ILE A 31 -8.42 0.17 2.93
CA ILE A 31 -7.61 0.15 4.16
C ILE A 31 -6.11 0.12 3.83
N ILE A 32 -5.68 -0.73 2.90
CA ILE A 32 -4.28 -0.83 2.47
C ILE A 32 -3.84 0.50 1.83
N GLY A 33 -4.68 1.09 0.97
CA GLY A 33 -4.45 2.39 0.37
C GLY A 33 -4.35 3.50 1.42
N ALA A 34 -5.24 3.49 2.40
CA ALA A 34 -5.22 4.45 3.51
C ALA A 34 -3.97 4.33 4.38
N GLN A 35 -3.51 3.10 4.68
CA GLN A 35 -2.26 2.88 5.40
C GLN A 35 -1.04 3.38 4.61
N TRP A 36 -1.02 3.10 3.30
CA TRP A 36 0.02 3.59 2.41
C TRP A 36 0.03 5.13 2.34
N ALA A 37 -1.15 5.75 2.17
CA ALA A 37 -1.32 7.20 2.13
C ALA A 37 -1.00 7.86 3.49
N ALA A 38 -1.19 7.16 4.60
CA ALA A 38 -0.79 7.61 5.93
C ALA A 38 0.73 7.71 6.07
N ASP A 39 1.46 6.84 5.38
CA ASP A 39 2.93 6.82 5.36
C ASP A 39 3.52 7.86 4.40
N GLN A 40 2.75 8.29 3.40
CA GLN A 40 3.20 9.32 2.46
C GLN A 40 3.32 10.71 3.13
N PRO A 41 4.47 11.41 2.97
CA PRO A 41 4.70 12.74 3.52
C PRO A 41 4.03 13.87 2.71
N GLN A 42 3.45 13.58 1.54
CA GLN A 42 2.98 14.58 0.57
C GLN A 42 1.53 15.06 0.80
N PRO A 43 1.18 16.25 0.29
CA PRO A 43 -0.13 16.88 0.49
C PRO A 43 -1.26 16.09 -0.17
N THR A 44 -2.39 16.04 0.53
CA THR A 44 -3.55 15.15 0.35
C THR A 44 -4.22 15.22 -1.03
N GLN A 45 -3.97 16.26 -1.83
CA GLN A 45 -4.62 16.44 -3.14
C GLN A 45 -4.11 15.47 -4.21
N SER A 46 -2.83 15.12 -4.19
CA SER A 46 -2.28 14.11 -5.11
C SER A 46 -2.50 12.69 -4.60
N ILE A 47 -2.77 12.52 -3.30
CA ILE A 47 -2.95 11.19 -2.68
C ILE A 47 -4.15 10.46 -3.29
N VAL A 48 -5.26 11.17 -3.56
CA VAL A 48 -6.48 10.57 -4.14
C VAL A 48 -6.19 10.07 -5.56
N GLN A 49 -5.51 10.87 -6.39
CA GLN A 49 -5.15 10.49 -7.75
C GLN A 49 -4.19 9.29 -7.76
N GLU A 50 -3.23 9.28 -6.83
CA GLU A 50 -2.27 8.20 -6.70
C GLU A 50 -2.94 6.92 -6.16
N LEU A 51 -3.92 7.03 -5.26
CA LEU A 51 -4.74 5.91 -4.81
C LEU A 51 -5.56 5.31 -5.95
N MET A 52 -6.17 6.16 -6.80
CA MET A 52 -6.89 5.71 -7.98
C MET A 52 -5.96 5.01 -8.98
N ALA A 53 -4.79 5.60 -9.27
CA ALA A 53 -3.84 5.04 -10.23
C ALA A 53 -3.16 3.74 -9.74
N ARG A 54 -2.90 3.65 -8.43
CA ARG A 54 -2.08 2.59 -7.84
C ARG A 54 -2.90 1.39 -7.36
N PHE A 55 -4.10 1.65 -6.86
CA PHE A 55 -4.99 0.62 -6.33
C PHE A 55 -6.21 0.36 -7.22
N GLY A 56 -6.42 1.14 -8.28
CA GLY A 56 -7.58 1.00 -9.17
C GLY A 56 -8.90 1.41 -8.52
N LEU A 57 -8.83 2.20 -7.45
CA LEU A 57 -9.99 2.66 -6.67
C LEU A 57 -10.83 3.67 -7.45
N SER A 58 -12.15 3.63 -7.23
CA SER A 58 -13.05 4.69 -7.66
C SER A 58 -12.79 5.99 -6.89
N ASN A 59 -13.23 7.12 -7.43
CA ASN A 59 -13.04 8.43 -6.82
C ASN A 59 -13.58 8.49 -5.38
N ILE A 60 -14.74 7.87 -5.13
CA ILE A 60 -15.34 7.80 -3.79
C ILE A 60 -14.44 7.00 -2.83
N GLU A 61 -13.95 5.84 -3.25
CA GLU A 61 -13.12 4.96 -2.44
C GLU A 61 -11.74 5.57 -2.16
N ALA A 62 -11.18 6.28 -3.15
CA ALA A 62 -9.92 7.00 -2.99
C ALA A 62 -10.05 8.19 -2.03
N VAL A 63 -11.19 8.90 -2.05
CA VAL A 63 -11.49 9.95 -1.06
C VAL A 63 -11.67 9.34 0.34
N GLU A 64 -12.34 8.19 0.45
CA GLU A 64 -12.51 7.48 1.72
C GLU A 64 -11.17 7.01 2.29
N ALA A 65 -10.32 6.41 1.45
CA ALA A 65 -8.97 6.01 1.81
C ALA A 65 -8.10 7.22 2.23
N ALA A 66 -8.21 8.36 1.55
CA ALA A 66 -7.50 9.58 1.91
C ALA A 66 -7.95 10.13 3.28
N ALA A 67 -9.26 10.18 3.55
CA ALA A 67 -9.79 10.58 4.85
C ALA A 67 -9.36 9.61 5.96
N MET A 68 -9.35 8.31 5.67
CA MET A 68 -8.90 7.27 6.61
C MET A 68 -7.39 7.38 6.89
N ALA A 69 -6.58 7.75 5.89
CA ALA A 69 -5.16 8.01 6.04
C ALA A 69 -4.87 9.16 7.01
N GLU A 70 -5.64 10.25 6.96
CA GLU A 70 -5.52 11.36 7.92
C GLU A 70 -5.82 10.90 9.35
N ARG A 71 -6.84 10.05 9.54
CA ARG A 71 -7.14 9.46 10.84
C ARG A 71 -5.97 8.61 11.34
N PHE A 72 -5.33 7.81 10.50
CA PHE A 72 -4.13 7.06 10.87
C PHE A 72 -2.95 7.95 11.25
N LYS A 73 -2.73 9.06 10.52
CA LYS A 73 -1.71 10.08 10.87
C LYS A 73 -1.99 10.69 12.25
N ILE A 74 -3.25 11.03 12.54
CA ILE A 74 -3.67 11.58 13.84
C ILE A 74 -3.51 10.55 14.95
N CYS A 75 -3.99 9.32 14.77
CA CYS A 75 -3.82 8.25 15.75
C CYS A 75 -2.34 7.95 16.03
N ARG A 76 -1.47 7.94 15.01
CA ARG A 76 -0.02 7.75 15.19
C ARG A 76 0.65 8.91 15.94
N LYS A 77 0.13 10.14 15.80
CA LYS A 77 0.59 11.31 16.57
C LYS A 77 0.05 11.36 18.00
N ALA A 78 -1.17 10.87 18.22
CA ALA A 78 -1.85 10.93 19.52
C ALA A 78 -1.48 9.79 20.47
N PHE A 79 -1.13 8.62 19.92
CA PHE A 79 -0.74 7.42 20.68
C PHE A 79 0.74 7.04 20.48
N GLY A 80 1.53 7.93 19.88
CA GLY A 80 2.97 7.77 19.65
C GLY A 80 3.82 8.38 20.75
#